data_AF-A0AAD4L0S4-F1
#
_entry.id   AF-A0AAD4L0S4-F1
#
_cell.length_a   1.000
_cell.length_b   1.000
_cell.length_c   1.000
_cell.angle_alpha   90.00
_cell.angle_beta   90.00
_cell.angle_gamma   90.00
#
_symmetry.space_group_name_H-M   'P 1'
#
loop_
_entity.id
_entity.type
_entity.pdbx_description
1 polymer ?
#
loop_
_entity_poly.entity_id
_entity_poly.type
_entity_poly.pdbx_seq_one_letter_code
_entity_poly.pdbx_strand_id
1 'polypeptide(L)'
;MSTTLNPNPSQKKVSNPRRLLILTPTTESSRTIPPLLTALTGVDVNESSLPQIATNDSQHTTIELEPQLAEPTTRISFAGYTTHAPLHIETKYYTADIPIWVDEIPVQTEPEDDVVAPAAGTESATATATANQWKADFLSDEAQIVRDAIGALMICVRNPVGVSSAVPKEAYDTTNPETRSEEDKDGEREREDVRVIKNIVQIISDVKSKTEEERDGGMGEVPGLLVLMGDKSAREEKRTREEEEEGDEVQRVEKFGAVWWEDVLYEMGVLGMEVIIWDPTTGLAETTARDKKRNQFGELEGLPRVKEVLSALEWEDTSHGDGLGFLDDDDESGGLDGFGLEVGQLEREMMGLRFAINNPNEDDDDIGEGDREGDTEVQVEELEGLMLRMKAIKDMSVDLPEAQRKAFAAKAVRDIMREL
;
A
#
# COMPACT_ATOMS: atom_id res chain seq x y z
N MET A 1 -36.71 29.53 -29.99
CA MET A 1 -36.23 29.67 -28.60
C MET A 1 -35.15 28.61 -28.41
N SER A 2 -33.91 28.98 -28.70
CA SER A 2 -32.76 28.07 -28.57
C SER A 2 -32.27 28.16 -27.15
N THR A 3 -32.54 27.12 -26.35
CA THR A 3 -32.08 27.01 -24.97
C THR A 3 -30.60 26.64 -25.02
N THR A 4 -29.73 27.64 -24.91
CA THR A 4 -28.30 27.45 -24.63
C THR A 4 -28.17 26.87 -23.23
N LEU A 5 -27.71 25.61 -23.15
CA LEU A 5 -27.30 24.97 -21.90
C LEU A 5 -26.13 25.77 -21.31
N ASN A 6 -26.28 26.21 -20.07
CA ASN A 6 -25.21 26.82 -19.28
C ASN A 6 -24.00 25.88 -19.22
N PRO A 7 -22.76 26.42 -19.26
CA PRO A 7 -21.59 25.62 -18.94
C PRO A 7 -21.68 25.16 -17.48
N ASN A 8 -21.39 23.88 -17.25
CA ASN A 8 -21.27 23.27 -15.92
C ASN A 8 -20.36 24.12 -15.03
N PRO A 9 -20.65 24.31 -13.73
CA PRO A 9 -19.72 24.97 -12.83
C PRO A 9 -18.36 24.25 -12.89
N SER A 10 -17.28 25.00 -13.05
CA SER A 10 -15.92 24.47 -13.13
C SER A 10 -15.64 23.59 -11.91
N GLN A 11 -15.55 22.27 -12.12
CA GLN A 11 -15.15 21.32 -11.07
C GLN A 11 -13.81 21.78 -10.49
N LYS A 12 -13.69 21.81 -9.16
CA LYS A 12 -12.45 22.21 -8.49
C LYS A 12 -11.38 21.15 -8.77
N LYS A 13 -10.18 21.56 -9.20
CA LYS A 13 -9.06 20.62 -9.32
C LYS A 13 -8.22 20.67 -8.05
N VAL A 14 -8.10 19.54 -7.35
CA VAL A 14 -7.22 19.41 -6.20
C VAL A 14 -5.80 19.23 -6.72
N SER A 15 -4.92 20.22 -6.51
CA SER A 15 -3.54 20.21 -7.02
C SER A 15 -2.59 19.38 -6.15
N ASN A 16 -2.77 19.41 -4.83
CA ASN A 16 -1.93 18.71 -3.85
C ASN A 16 -2.80 17.83 -2.94
N PRO A 17 -3.37 16.72 -3.44
CA PRO A 17 -4.18 15.86 -2.62
C PRO A 17 -3.34 15.08 -1.60
N ARG A 18 -3.88 14.84 -0.41
CA ARG A 18 -3.32 13.89 0.56
C ARG A 18 -3.29 12.47 -0.02
N ARG A 19 -2.52 11.58 0.59
CA ARG A 19 -2.18 10.24 0.06
C ARG A 19 -3.12 9.16 0.57
N LEU A 20 -3.35 8.14 -0.24
CA LEU A 20 -4.01 6.91 0.20
C LEU A 20 -2.93 5.91 0.62
N LEU A 21 -2.88 5.54 1.90
CA LEU A 21 -1.97 4.51 2.42
C LEU A 21 -2.70 3.15 2.48
N ILE A 22 -2.18 2.18 1.73
CA ILE A 22 -2.67 0.80 1.67
C ILE A 22 -1.73 -0.10 2.45
N LEU A 23 -2.27 -0.82 3.43
CA LEU A 23 -1.52 -1.67 4.35
C LEU A 23 -2.00 -3.10 4.23
N THR A 24 -1.06 -4.04 4.21
CA THR A 24 -1.37 -5.47 4.10
C THR A 24 -0.38 -6.29 4.91
N PRO A 25 -0.75 -7.49 5.43
CA PRO A 25 0.21 -8.39 6.05
C PRO A 25 1.33 -8.73 5.07
N THR A 26 2.57 -8.79 5.57
CA THR A 26 3.71 -9.26 4.77
C THR A 26 3.47 -10.65 4.21
N THR A 27 2.61 -11.49 4.78
CA THR A 27 2.31 -12.84 4.28
C THR A 27 1.38 -12.81 3.06
N GLU A 28 0.54 -11.78 2.92
CA GLU A 28 -0.58 -11.76 1.96
C GLU A 28 -0.38 -10.79 0.78
N SER A 29 0.59 -9.86 0.88
CA SER A 29 0.76 -8.75 -0.06
C SER A 29 0.76 -9.12 -1.55
N SER A 30 1.44 -10.20 -1.96
CA SER A 30 1.50 -10.66 -3.35
C SER A 30 0.16 -11.11 -3.91
N ARG A 31 -0.79 -11.50 -3.06
CA ARG A 31 -2.12 -11.96 -3.46
C ARG A 31 -3.17 -10.86 -3.38
N THR A 32 -2.97 -9.88 -2.50
CA THR A 32 -3.96 -8.83 -2.21
C THR A 32 -3.72 -7.54 -2.99
N ILE A 33 -2.46 -7.08 -3.06
CA ILE A 33 -2.12 -5.76 -3.61
C ILE A 33 -2.29 -5.68 -5.13
N PRO A 34 -1.73 -6.58 -5.95
CA PRO A 34 -1.86 -6.47 -7.41
C PRO A 34 -3.30 -6.39 -7.92
N PRO A 35 -4.23 -7.30 -7.53
CA PRO A 35 -5.61 -7.20 -8.00
C PRO A 35 -6.31 -5.95 -7.46
N LEU A 36 -6.03 -5.52 -6.22
CA LEU A 36 -6.63 -4.31 -5.64
C LEU A 36 -6.24 -3.05 -6.41
N LEU A 37 -4.93 -2.86 -6.63
CA LEU A 37 -4.41 -1.68 -7.34
C LEU A 37 -4.91 -1.63 -8.79
N THR A 38 -4.92 -2.78 -9.46
CA THR A 38 -5.45 -2.90 -10.82
C THR A 38 -6.93 -2.55 -10.85
N ALA A 39 -7.72 -3.02 -9.88
CA ALA A 39 -9.15 -2.74 -9.85
C ALA A 39 -9.46 -1.26 -9.49
N LEU A 40 -8.67 -0.66 -8.61
CA LEU A 40 -8.82 0.75 -8.22
C LEU A 40 -8.46 1.69 -9.36
N THR A 41 -7.29 1.49 -9.96
CA THR A 41 -6.67 2.44 -10.91
C THR A 41 -6.85 2.08 -12.38
N GLY A 42 -7.17 0.82 -12.69
CA GLY A 42 -7.19 0.29 -14.05
C GLY A 42 -5.78 0.02 -14.63
N VAL A 43 -4.73 0.13 -13.81
CA VAL A 43 -3.33 -0.07 -14.22
C VAL A 43 -2.74 -1.27 -13.48
N ASP A 44 -2.16 -2.20 -14.24
CA ASP A 44 -1.47 -3.38 -13.69
C ASP A 44 -0.21 -2.98 -12.92
N VAL A 45 0.14 -3.76 -11.90
CA VAL A 45 1.35 -3.53 -11.11
C VAL A 45 2.58 -4.07 -11.83
N ASN A 46 3.63 -3.25 -11.98
CA ASN A 46 4.89 -3.67 -12.55
C ASN A 46 5.77 -4.39 -11.52
N GLU A 47 5.49 -5.67 -11.30
CA GLU A 47 6.20 -6.50 -10.33
C GLU A 47 7.70 -6.65 -10.63
N SER A 48 8.12 -6.49 -11.89
CA SER A 48 9.53 -6.62 -12.29
C SER A 48 10.43 -5.51 -11.75
N SER A 49 9.86 -4.37 -11.33
CA SER A 49 10.59 -3.25 -10.72
C SER A 49 10.60 -3.28 -9.19
N LEU A 50 9.94 -4.26 -8.57
CA LEU A 50 9.84 -4.37 -7.11
C LEU A 50 11.03 -5.15 -6.51
N PRO A 51 11.41 -4.83 -5.26
CA PRO A 51 12.47 -5.55 -4.56
C PRO A 51 12.07 -7.01 -4.32
N GLN A 52 13.03 -7.91 -4.56
CA GLN A 52 12.92 -9.32 -4.20
C GLN A 52 13.66 -9.56 -2.90
N ILE A 53 12.98 -10.13 -1.92
CA ILE A 53 13.51 -10.49 -0.61
C ILE A 53 13.62 -12.00 -0.53
N ALA A 54 14.79 -12.53 -0.15
CA ALA A 54 14.96 -13.95 0.10
C ALA A 54 14.11 -14.37 1.31
N THR A 55 13.25 -15.38 1.12
CA THR A 55 12.51 -16.01 2.20
C THR A 55 13.29 -17.22 2.70
N ASN A 56 13.72 -17.20 3.96
CA ASN A 56 14.30 -18.36 4.64
C ASN A 56 13.17 -19.33 5.05
N ASP A 57 12.43 -19.85 4.07
CA ASP A 57 11.38 -20.83 4.33
C ASP A 57 12.03 -22.21 4.48
N SER A 58 12.57 -22.48 5.68
CA SER A 58 13.06 -23.81 6.05
C SER A 58 11.88 -24.75 6.30
N GLN A 59 11.13 -25.08 5.25
CA GLN A 59 10.12 -26.14 5.32
C GLN A 59 10.83 -27.50 5.31
N HIS A 60 10.84 -28.12 6.49
CA HIS A 60 11.34 -29.45 6.76
C HIS A 60 10.55 -30.50 5.96
N THR A 61 10.95 -30.78 4.71
CA THR A 61 10.46 -31.99 4.01
C THR A 61 11.44 -33.12 4.28
N THR A 62 11.18 -33.88 5.34
CA THR A 62 11.90 -35.13 5.64
C THR A 62 11.49 -36.19 4.62
N ILE A 63 12.10 -36.19 3.43
CA ILE A 63 12.30 -37.42 2.66
C ILE A 63 13.72 -37.33 2.09
N GLU A 64 14.63 -38.07 2.71
CA GLU A 64 15.98 -38.34 2.19
C GLU A 64 15.85 -38.91 0.76
N LEU A 65 16.46 -38.25 -0.23
CA LEU A 65 17.21 -38.82 -1.37
C LEU A 65 17.68 -37.69 -2.32
N GLU A 66 19.02 -37.54 -2.40
CA GLU A 66 19.84 -36.73 -3.33
C GLU A 66 20.01 -35.20 -3.09
N PRO A 67 21.25 -34.65 -3.23
CA PRO A 67 21.54 -33.23 -3.05
C PRO A 67 21.22 -32.46 -4.34
N GLN A 68 20.01 -31.92 -4.45
CA GLN A 68 19.72 -30.88 -5.45
C GLN A 68 19.92 -29.52 -4.78
N LEU A 69 20.64 -28.62 -5.46
CA LEU A 69 20.79 -27.22 -5.09
C LEU A 69 19.41 -26.65 -4.71
N ALA A 70 19.21 -26.30 -3.45
CA ALA A 70 18.03 -25.56 -3.03
C ALA A 70 18.16 -24.13 -3.58
N GLU A 71 17.37 -23.79 -4.59
CA GLU A 71 17.24 -22.41 -5.04
C GLU A 71 16.61 -21.58 -3.91
N PRO A 72 17.14 -20.39 -3.57
CA PRO A 72 16.54 -19.54 -2.56
C PRO A 72 15.17 -19.07 -3.04
N THR A 73 14.11 -19.41 -2.31
CA THR A 73 12.77 -18.88 -2.57
C THR A 73 12.81 -17.37 -2.33
N THR A 74 12.61 -16.56 -3.37
CA THR A 74 12.53 -15.09 -3.28
C THR A 74 11.08 -14.62 -3.37
N ARG A 75 10.67 -13.71 -2.48
CA ARG A 75 9.35 -13.07 -2.48
C ARG A 75 9.47 -11.62 -2.93
N ILE A 76 8.49 -11.16 -3.70
CA ILE A 76 8.34 -9.73 -4.04
C ILE A 76 7.75 -8.99 -2.84
N SER A 77 8.37 -7.88 -2.42
CA SER A 77 7.85 -7.02 -1.36
C SER A 77 7.29 -5.72 -1.92
N PHE A 78 6.15 -5.32 -1.38
CA PHE A 78 5.46 -4.06 -1.66
C PHE A 78 5.73 -3.01 -0.58
N ALA A 79 6.64 -3.27 0.36
CA ALA A 79 6.98 -2.32 1.42
C ALA A 79 7.59 -1.03 0.82
N GLY A 80 7.00 0.11 1.17
CA GLY A 80 7.37 1.42 0.63
C GLY A 80 7.11 1.59 -0.87
N TYR A 81 6.13 0.90 -1.45
CA TYR A 81 5.79 1.04 -2.87
C TYR A 81 4.93 2.29 -3.12
N THR A 82 5.51 3.27 -3.81
CA THR A 82 4.90 4.60 -4.05
C THR A 82 4.77 4.99 -5.52
N THR A 83 5.27 4.16 -6.43
CA THR A 83 5.38 4.48 -7.87
C THR A 83 4.18 4.02 -8.69
N HIS A 84 3.12 3.53 -8.04
CA HIS A 84 1.89 3.13 -8.71
C HIS A 84 1.18 4.33 -9.35
N ALA A 85 0.39 4.07 -10.39
CA ALA A 85 -0.45 5.11 -10.98
C ALA A 85 -1.40 5.71 -9.92
N PRO A 86 -1.61 7.03 -9.92
CA PRO A 86 -2.50 7.67 -8.95
C PRO A 86 -3.96 7.20 -9.16
N LEU A 87 -4.72 7.18 -8.08
CA LEU A 87 -6.16 6.95 -8.14
C LEU A 87 -6.84 8.22 -8.65
N HIS A 88 -7.37 8.16 -9.87
CA HIS A 88 -8.15 9.24 -10.45
C HIS A 88 -9.56 9.27 -9.86
N ILE A 89 -9.91 10.37 -9.19
CA ILE A 89 -11.24 10.63 -8.66
C ILE A 89 -11.86 11.80 -9.44
N GLU A 90 -13.02 11.55 -10.04
CA GLU A 90 -13.84 12.56 -10.71
C GLU A 90 -15.24 12.58 -10.07
N THR A 91 -15.55 13.67 -9.39
CA THR A 91 -16.88 13.93 -8.82
C THR A 91 -17.51 15.16 -9.46
N LYS A 92 -18.78 15.44 -9.12
CA LYS A 92 -19.44 16.69 -9.54
C LYS A 92 -18.80 17.94 -8.94
N TYR A 93 -18.04 17.78 -7.85
CA TYR A 93 -17.52 18.88 -7.06
C TYR A 93 -16.03 19.10 -7.33
N TYR A 94 -15.28 18.02 -7.49
CA TYR A 94 -13.84 18.08 -7.68
C TYR A 94 -13.28 16.98 -8.59
N THR A 95 -12.05 17.20 -9.05
CA THR A 95 -11.18 16.21 -9.70
C THR A 95 -9.87 16.15 -8.94
N ALA A 96 -9.36 14.95 -8.68
CA ALA A 96 -8.12 14.74 -7.95
C ALA A 96 -7.40 13.48 -8.42
N ASP A 97 -6.08 13.56 -8.52
CA ASP A 97 -5.20 12.41 -8.79
C ASP A 97 -4.50 12.03 -7.48
N ILE A 98 -5.08 11.08 -6.75
CA ILE A 98 -4.64 10.72 -5.39
C ILE A 98 -3.44 9.78 -5.48
N PRO A 99 -2.25 10.15 -4.97
CA PRO A 99 -1.11 9.24 -4.99
C PRO A 99 -1.28 8.14 -3.95
N ILE A 100 -0.87 6.93 -4.32
CA ILE A 100 -1.05 5.72 -3.52
C ILE A 100 0.30 5.32 -2.92
N TRP A 101 0.30 5.08 -1.62
CA TRP A 101 1.41 4.45 -0.91
C TRP A 101 0.97 3.06 -0.48
N VAL A 102 1.85 2.07 -0.65
CA VAL A 102 1.65 0.71 -0.17
C VAL A 102 2.76 0.36 0.79
N ASP A 103 2.38 -0.26 1.90
CA ASP A 103 3.33 -0.81 2.86
C ASP A 103 2.88 -2.14 3.45
N GLU A 104 3.82 -2.90 4.02
CA GLU A 104 3.59 -4.23 4.56
C GLU A 104 3.82 -4.28 6.07
N ILE A 105 2.91 -4.92 6.81
CA ILE A 105 3.04 -5.11 8.25
C ILE A 105 3.56 -6.53 8.53
N PRO A 106 4.75 -6.69 9.14
CA PRO A 106 5.33 -8.00 9.41
C PRO A 106 4.55 -8.76 10.48
N VAL A 107 3.90 -9.85 10.07
CA VAL A 107 3.18 -10.74 11.00
C VAL A 107 4.07 -11.93 11.35
N GLN A 108 4.31 -12.13 12.64
CA GLN A 108 4.94 -13.36 13.15
C GLN A 108 3.86 -14.42 13.34
N THR A 109 3.93 -15.50 12.56
CA THR A 109 3.25 -16.76 12.88
C THR A 109 4.19 -17.52 13.81
N GLU A 110 3.88 -17.61 15.10
CA GLU A 110 4.64 -18.43 16.04
C GLU A 110 4.53 -19.90 15.62
N PRO A 111 5.63 -20.62 15.32
CA PRO A 111 5.55 -22.07 15.21
C PRO A 111 5.28 -22.64 16.61
N GLU A 112 4.13 -23.29 16.80
CA GLU A 112 3.91 -24.16 17.96
C GLU A 112 4.90 -25.33 17.88
N ASP A 113 6.05 -25.23 18.55
CA ASP A 113 6.77 -26.38 19.12
C ASP A 113 7.86 -25.94 20.12
N ASP A 114 7.94 -26.70 21.21
CA ASP A 114 8.61 -26.42 22.48
C ASP A 114 10.15 -26.24 22.44
N VAL A 115 10.64 -25.52 23.48
CA VAL A 115 12.00 -25.49 24.09
C VAL A 115 13.15 -24.84 23.29
N VAL A 116 13.65 -23.69 23.75
CA VAL A 116 14.95 -23.50 24.44
C VAL A 116 15.13 -22.00 24.75
N ALA A 117 15.47 -21.68 26.00
CA ALA A 117 15.77 -20.33 26.49
C ALA A 117 16.82 -19.60 25.64
N PRO A 118 16.78 -18.25 25.54
CA PRO A 118 17.77 -17.53 24.74
C PRO A 118 19.13 -17.58 25.43
N ALA A 119 20.06 -18.36 24.86
CA ALA A 119 21.46 -18.24 25.17
C ALA A 119 21.99 -16.97 24.49
N ALA A 120 22.53 -16.07 25.31
CA ALA A 120 23.15 -14.83 24.88
C ALA A 120 24.29 -15.07 23.89
N GLY A 121 24.30 -14.29 22.81
CA GLY A 121 25.47 -14.05 21.97
C GLY A 121 25.41 -14.69 20.59
N THR A 122 24.87 -13.96 19.61
CA THR A 122 25.43 -13.79 18.26
C THR A 122 24.75 -12.57 17.63
N GLU A 123 25.46 -11.47 17.55
CA GLU A 123 25.09 -10.30 16.76
C GLU A 123 25.24 -10.68 15.28
N SER A 124 24.13 -11.00 14.62
CA SER A 124 24.06 -11.13 13.17
C SER A 124 22.92 -10.25 12.67
N ALA A 125 23.31 -9.15 12.03
CA ALA A 125 22.44 -8.07 11.58
C ALA A 125 21.60 -8.48 10.36
N THR A 126 20.35 -8.85 10.62
CA THR A 126 19.18 -8.64 9.72
C THR A 126 17.95 -8.67 10.63
N ALA A 127 17.63 -7.54 11.25
CA ALA A 127 16.44 -7.42 12.08
C ALA A 127 15.22 -7.47 11.17
N THR A 128 14.53 -8.61 11.10
CA THR A 128 13.18 -8.65 10.56
C THR A 128 12.31 -7.76 11.45
N ALA A 129 11.93 -6.59 10.94
CA ALA A 129 11.06 -5.66 11.64
C ALA A 129 9.79 -6.41 12.07
N THR A 130 9.31 -6.17 13.30
CA THR A 130 8.07 -6.77 13.81
C THR A 130 6.91 -5.80 13.60
N ALA A 131 5.67 -6.28 13.66
CA ALA A 131 4.50 -5.40 13.62
C ALA A 131 4.56 -4.27 14.68
N ASN A 132 5.10 -4.56 15.87
CA ASN A 132 5.30 -3.58 16.94
C ASN A 132 6.38 -2.55 16.60
N GLN A 133 7.45 -2.97 15.92
CA GLN A 133 8.47 -2.04 15.44
C GLN A 133 7.90 -1.10 14.37
N TRP A 134 7.18 -1.65 13.39
CA TRP A 134 6.49 -0.86 12.36
C TRP A 134 5.56 0.18 13.01
N LYS A 135 4.78 -0.24 14.02
CA LYS A 135 3.93 0.66 14.79
C LYS A 135 4.72 1.75 15.51
N ALA A 136 5.82 1.40 16.16
CA ALA A 136 6.65 2.36 16.89
C ALA A 136 7.26 3.41 15.94
N ASP A 137 7.74 2.97 14.78
CA ASP A 137 8.31 3.85 13.76
C ASP A 137 7.23 4.80 13.20
N PHE A 138 6.04 4.30 12.89
CA PHE A 138 4.93 5.13 12.40
C PHE A 138 4.33 6.08 13.45
N LEU A 139 4.49 5.79 14.74
CA LEU A 139 4.04 6.65 15.84
C LEU A 139 5.11 7.62 16.33
N SER A 140 6.33 7.55 15.80
CA SER A 140 7.42 8.42 16.20
C SER A 140 7.17 9.88 15.78
N ASP A 141 7.86 10.83 16.41
CA ASP A 141 7.71 12.24 16.08
C ASP A 141 8.25 12.55 14.67
N GLU A 142 9.27 11.80 14.22
CA GLU A 142 9.83 11.91 12.87
C GLU A 142 8.81 11.53 11.78
N ALA A 143 7.93 10.58 12.07
CA ALA A 143 6.87 10.15 11.17
C ALA A 143 5.68 11.13 11.10
N GLN A 144 5.68 12.25 11.85
CA GLN A 144 4.61 13.24 11.81
C GLN A 144 4.35 13.78 10.39
N ILE A 145 5.41 14.02 9.61
CA ILE A 145 5.31 14.50 8.22
C ILE A 145 4.59 13.47 7.34
N VAL A 146 4.90 12.18 7.56
CA VAL A 146 4.26 11.07 6.85
C VAL A 146 2.78 11.00 7.23
N ARG A 147 2.47 11.09 8.52
CA ARG A 147 1.08 11.06 9.03
C ARG A 147 0.25 12.22 8.49
N ASP A 148 0.78 13.44 8.48
CA ASP A 148 0.06 14.60 7.94
C ASP A 148 -0.23 14.44 6.43
N ALA A 149 0.67 13.80 5.68
CA ALA A 149 0.45 13.52 4.26
C ALA A 149 -0.67 12.49 3.99
N ILE A 150 -1.12 11.70 4.98
CA ILE A 150 -2.13 10.64 4.80
C ILE A 150 -3.54 11.23 4.80
N GLY A 151 -4.28 11.02 3.71
CA GLY A 151 -5.69 11.41 3.58
C GLY A 151 -6.65 10.31 4.01
N ALA A 152 -6.27 9.04 3.79
CA ALA A 152 -7.05 7.87 4.17
C ALA A 152 -6.16 6.65 4.36
N LEU A 153 -6.60 5.72 5.22
CA LEU A 153 -5.95 4.46 5.53
C LEU A 153 -6.81 3.31 5.02
N MET A 154 -6.21 2.34 4.32
CA MET A 154 -6.92 1.16 3.83
C MET A 154 -6.13 -0.10 4.18
N ILE A 155 -6.76 -1.02 4.91
CA ILE A 155 -6.24 -2.33 5.26
C ILE A 155 -6.76 -3.32 4.22
N CYS A 156 -5.87 -4.05 3.55
CA CYS A 156 -6.24 -5.13 2.64
C CYS A 156 -5.72 -6.46 3.17
N VAL A 157 -6.64 -7.34 3.55
CA VAL A 157 -6.37 -8.69 4.08
C VAL A 157 -7.31 -9.68 3.41
N ARG A 158 -6.95 -10.97 3.43
CA ARG A 158 -7.87 -12.02 2.99
C ARG A 158 -8.95 -12.24 4.05
N ASN A 159 -10.18 -12.45 3.59
CA ASN A 159 -11.28 -12.78 4.49
C ASN A 159 -11.11 -14.22 4.99
N PRO A 160 -11.12 -14.47 6.32
CA PRO A 160 -11.09 -15.83 6.85
C PRO A 160 -12.23 -16.69 6.34
N VAL A 161 -11.92 -17.93 5.97
CA VAL A 161 -12.92 -18.87 5.48
C VAL A 161 -13.50 -19.65 6.65
N GLY A 162 -14.80 -19.48 6.92
CA GLY A 162 -15.55 -20.26 7.92
C GLY A 162 -15.50 -21.77 7.64
N VAL A 163 -15.63 -22.60 8.68
CA VAL A 163 -15.86 -24.04 8.47
C VAL A 163 -17.08 -24.21 7.56
N SER A 164 -16.95 -25.04 6.53
CA SER A 164 -18.02 -25.26 5.55
C SER A 164 -19.31 -25.72 6.25
N SER A 165 -20.46 -25.22 5.82
CA SER A 165 -21.77 -25.68 6.29
C SER A 165 -22.07 -27.15 5.92
N ALA A 166 -21.17 -27.82 5.20
CA ALA A 166 -21.21 -29.26 4.95
C ALA A 166 -20.71 -30.10 6.14
N VAL A 167 -20.06 -29.48 7.13
CA VAL A 167 -19.68 -30.15 8.38
C VAL A 167 -20.89 -30.13 9.31
N PRO A 168 -21.32 -31.27 9.90
CA PRO A 168 -22.41 -31.29 10.87
C PRO A 168 -22.13 -30.36 12.06
N LYS A 169 -23.16 -29.63 12.51
CA LYS A 169 -23.05 -28.65 13.62
C LYS A 169 -22.56 -29.30 14.90
N GLU A 170 -22.87 -30.57 15.13
CA GLU A 170 -22.42 -31.32 16.30
C GLU A 170 -20.88 -31.47 16.38
N ALA A 171 -20.17 -31.22 15.28
CA ALA A 171 -18.71 -31.30 15.22
C ALA A 171 -17.99 -29.96 15.50
N TYR A 172 -18.70 -28.83 15.59
CA TYR A 172 -18.08 -27.50 15.82
C TYR A 172 -18.89 -26.54 16.71
N ASP A 173 -20.10 -26.90 17.11
CA ASP A 173 -20.94 -26.10 18.00
C ASP A 173 -20.46 -26.23 19.46
N THR A 174 -19.69 -25.26 19.92
CA THR A 174 -19.15 -25.15 21.28
C THR A 174 -20.17 -24.68 22.31
N THR A 175 -21.41 -24.39 21.89
CA THR A 175 -22.46 -23.85 22.77
C THR A 175 -23.24 -24.94 23.53
N ASN A 176 -23.09 -26.22 23.16
CA ASN A 176 -23.71 -27.33 23.87
C ASN A 176 -22.84 -27.80 25.06
N PRO A 177 -23.32 -27.66 26.31
CA PRO A 177 -22.54 -28.07 27.49
C PRO A 177 -22.37 -29.59 27.64
N GLU A 178 -23.17 -30.41 26.95
CA GLU A 178 -23.15 -31.88 27.08
C GLU A 178 -22.06 -32.58 26.24
N THR A 179 -21.42 -31.89 25.29
CA THR A 179 -20.35 -32.44 24.43
C THR A 179 -18.94 -31.99 24.84
N ARG A 180 -18.79 -31.27 25.95
CA ARG A 180 -17.48 -30.86 26.46
C ARG A 180 -16.63 -32.08 26.82
N SER A 181 -15.61 -32.35 26.02
CA SER A 181 -14.49 -33.18 26.48
C SER A 181 -13.75 -32.42 27.59
N GLU A 182 -13.10 -33.12 28.52
CA GLU A 182 -12.36 -32.45 29.61
C GLU A 182 -11.18 -31.59 29.11
N GLU A 183 -10.81 -31.72 27.83
CA GLU A 183 -9.80 -30.92 27.13
C GLU A 183 -10.35 -29.56 26.64
N ASP A 184 -11.69 -29.36 26.60
CA ASP A 184 -12.35 -28.11 26.15
C ASP A 184 -12.57 -27.08 27.28
N LYS A 185 -11.81 -27.18 28.38
CA LYS A 185 -11.85 -26.23 29.51
C LYS A 185 -10.91 -25.04 29.33
N ASP A 186 -10.03 -25.08 28.33
CA ASP A 186 -9.25 -23.93 27.89
C ASP A 186 -10.04 -23.22 26.78
N GLY A 187 -10.52 -22.01 27.07
CA GLY A 187 -11.33 -21.22 26.16
C GLY A 187 -10.66 -21.06 24.79
N GLU A 188 -11.38 -21.47 23.76
CA GLU A 188 -11.30 -20.99 22.37
C GLU A 188 -9.90 -20.47 21.96
N ARG A 189 -9.07 -21.36 21.40
CA ARG A 189 -7.97 -20.92 20.52
C ARG A 189 -8.61 -20.20 19.34
N GLU A 190 -8.91 -18.90 19.49
CA GLU A 190 -9.34 -18.03 18.42
C GLU A 190 -8.38 -18.20 17.24
N ARG A 191 -8.95 -18.38 16.05
CA ARG A 191 -8.18 -18.72 14.85
C ARG A 191 -7.08 -17.68 14.64
N GLU A 192 -5.90 -18.18 14.27
CA GLU A 192 -4.72 -17.36 14.07
C GLU A 192 -4.95 -16.25 13.04
N ASP A 193 -5.64 -16.56 11.93
CA ASP A 193 -6.02 -15.58 10.90
C ASP A 193 -6.84 -14.40 11.45
N VAL A 194 -7.85 -14.68 12.29
CA VAL A 194 -8.67 -13.66 12.95
C VAL A 194 -7.82 -12.83 13.91
N ARG A 195 -6.96 -13.47 14.72
CA ARG A 195 -6.06 -12.77 15.65
C ARG A 195 -5.11 -11.82 14.93
N VAL A 196 -4.56 -12.26 13.80
CA VAL A 196 -3.67 -11.47 12.95
C VAL A 196 -4.39 -10.23 12.43
N ILE A 197 -5.61 -10.39 11.89
CA ILE A 197 -6.41 -9.26 11.39
C ILE A 197 -6.71 -8.28 12.53
N LYS A 198 -7.17 -8.78 13.69
CA LYS A 198 -7.42 -7.94 14.88
C LYS A 198 -6.19 -7.15 15.29
N ASN A 199 -5.03 -7.80 15.36
CA ASN A 199 -3.77 -7.15 15.72
C ASN A 199 -3.42 -6.02 14.73
N ILE A 200 -3.47 -6.29 13.42
CA ILE A 200 -3.18 -5.30 12.39
C ILE A 200 -4.15 -4.12 12.46
N VAL A 201 -5.45 -4.40 12.58
CA VAL A 201 -6.48 -3.37 12.73
C VAL A 201 -6.17 -2.50 13.96
N GLN A 202 -5.81 -3.09 15.09
CA GLN A 202 -5.48 -2.33 16.29
C GLN A 202 -4.27 -1.43 16.08
N ILE A 203 -3.20 -1.98 15.49
CA ILE A 203 -1.98 -1.22 15.17
C ILE A 203 -2.31 -0.01 14.30
N ILE A 204 -3.10 -0.21 13.24
CA ILE A 204 -3.46 0.84 12.29
C ILE A 204 -4.45 1.84 12.91
N SER A 205 -5.35 1.38 13.78
CA SER A 205 -6.24 2.25 14.55
C SER A 205 -5.44 3.20 15.44
N ASP A 206 -4.37 2.74 16.06
CA ASP A 206 -3.53 3.60 16.91
C ASP A 206 -2.81 4.67 16.06
N VAL A 207 -2.32 4.30 14.87
CA VAL A 207 -1.71 5.25 13.91
C VAL A 207 -2.74 6.25 13.38
N LYS A 208 -3.95 5.79 13.06
CA LYS A 208 -5.09 6.62 12.67
C LYS A 208 -5.39 7.65 13.76
N SER A 209 -5.60 7.21 15.00
CA SER A 209 -5.91 8.11 16.12
C SER A 209 -4.80 9.14 16.33
N LYS A 210 -3.53 8.74 16.26
CA LYS A 210 -2.39 9.67 16.36
C LYS A 210 -2.39 10.71 15.24
N THR A 211 -2.75 10.30 14.02
CA THR A 211 -2.85 11.20 12.86
C THR A 211 -4.00 12.21 13.04
N GLU A 212 -5.14 11.77 13.54
CA GLU A 212 -6.32 12.62 13.80
C GLU A 212 -6.07 13.63 14.93
N GLU A 213 -5.39 13.21 16.00
CA GLU A 213 -4.99 14.09 17.11
C GLU A 213 -4.07 15.24 16.66
N GLU A 214 -3.18 14.97 15.71
CA GLU A 214 -2.21 15.94 15.19
C GLU A 214 -2.84 16.90 14.17
N ARG A 215 -3.95 16.51 13.53
CA ARG A 215 -4.62 17.30 12.49
C ARG A 215 -5.63 18.28 13.07
N ASP A 216 -5.59 19.53 12.62
CA ASP A 216 -6.60 20.57 12.90
C ASP A 216 -6.95 20.72 14.39
N GLY A 217 -5.96 20.54 15.27
CA GLY A 217 -6.16 20.59 16.73
C GLY A 217 -7.00 19.44 17.29
N GLY A 218 -6.97 18.26 16.63
CA GLY A 218 -7.71 17.06 17.03
C GLY A 218 -9.10 16.94 16.40
N MET A 219 -9.41 17.74 15.38
CA MET A 219 -10.72 17.71 14.69
C MET A 219 -10.66 17.14 13.27
N GLY A 220 -9.47 16.87 12.75
CA GLY A 220 -9.31 16.32 11.41
C GLY A 220 -9.53 14.81 11.40
N GLU A 221 -10.61 14.35 10.77
CA GLU A 221 -10.90 12.92 10.61
C GLU A 221 -10.04 12.30 9.48
N VAL A 222 -9.57 11.07 9.69
CA VAL A 222 -8.80 10.29 8.71
C VAL A 222 -9.55 8.99 8.45
N PRO A 223 -10.32 8.88 7.37
CA PRO A 223 -11.12 7.68 7.07
C PRO A 223 -10.29 6.40 7.03
N GLY A 224 -10.79 5.36 7.70
CA GLY A 224 -10.24 4.01 7.68
C GLY A 224 -11.13 3.05 6.87
N LEU A 225 -10.53 2.16 6.08
CA LEU A 225 -11.24 1.10 5.36
C LEU A 225 -10.60 -0.26 5.66
N LEU A 226 -11.40 -1.26 6.02
CA LEU A 226 -10.99 -2.66 6.12
C LEU A 226 -11.57 -3.44 4.92
N VAL A 227 -10.72 -3.69 3.92
CA VAL A 227 -11.07 -4.44 2.72
C VAL A 227 -10.68 -5.91 2.87
N LEU A 228 -11.69 -6.75 3.02
CA LEU A 228 -11.59 -8.19 3.19
C LEU A 228 -11.74 -8.89 1.84
N MET A 229 -10.65 -9.45 1.32
CA MET A 229 -10.61 -10.14 0.04
C MET A 229 -11.12 -11.59 0.16
N GLY A 230 -12.23 -11.94 -0.49
CA GLY A 230 -12.70 -13.33 -0.52
C GLY A 230 -14.00 -13.57 -1.28
N ASP A 231 -14.20 -14.81 -1.73
CA ASP A 231 -15.31 -15.21 -2.59
C ASP A 231 -16.66 -15.13 -1.86
N LYS A 232 -17.51 -14.18 -2.24
CA LYS A 232 -18.91 -14.10 -1.77
C LYS A 232 -19.82 -15.15 -2.45
N SER A 233 -19.46 -15.57 -3.67
CA SER A 233 -20.38 -16.30 -4.59
C SER A 233 -20.86 -17.66 -4.07
N ALA A 234 -20.01 -18.42 -3.36
CA ALA A 234 -20.40 -19.75 -2.90
C ALA A 234 -21.38 -19.75 -1.70
N ARG A 235 -21.56 -18.59 -1.04
CA ARG A 235 -22.32 -18.49 0.21
C ARG A 235 -23.73 -17.93 0.04
N GLU A 236 -23.95 -17.00 -0.90
CA GLU A 236 -25.29 -16.44 -1.18
C GLU A 236 -26.21 -17.42 -1.93
N GLU A 237 -25.71 -18.19 -2.91
CA GLU A 237 -26.53 -19.14 -3.68
C GLU A 237 -27.13 -20.27 -2.83
N LYS A 238 -26.51 -20.60 -1.69
CA LYS A 238 -27.01 -21.65 -0.79
C LYS A 238 -28.11 -21.13 0.15
N ARG A 239 -28.08 -19.84 0.51
CA ARG A 239 -29.11 -19.20 1.37
C ARG A 239 -30.46 -19.06 0.68
N THR A 240 -30.49 -18.72 -0.60
CA THR A 240 -31.75 -18.61 -1.37
C THR A 240 -32.53 -19.92 -1.44
N ARG A 241 -31.88 -21.06 -1.18
CA ARG A 241 -32.52 -22.39 -1.16
C ARG A 241 -32.99 -22.82 0.22
N GLU A 242 -32.41 -22.29 1.30
CA GLU A 242 -32.69 -22.72 2.69
C GLU A 242 -33.67 -21.77 3.40
N GLU A 243 -33.77 -20.50 3.00
CA GLU A 243 -34.68 -19.50 3.61
C GLU A 243 -36.17 -19.70 3.28
N GLU A 244 -36.53 -20.56 2.31
CA GLU A 244 -37.94 -20.88 2.04
C GLU A 244 -38.57 -21.82 3.09
N GLU A 245 -37.80 -22.46 3.98
CA GLU A 245 -38.33 -23.52 4.86
C GLU A 245 -38.43 -23.21 6.37
N GLU A 246 -37.80 -22.16 6.93
CA GLU A 246 -37.83 -21.95 8.39
C GLU A 246 -38.15 -20.50 8.80
N GLY A 247 -39.40 -20.27 9.16
CA GLY A 247 -39.86 -19.03 9.80
C GLY A 247 -39.48 -19.00 11.28
N ASP A 248 -38.30 -18.47 11.60
CA ASP A 248 -38.01 -17.84 12.90
C ASP A 248 -36.92 -16.77 12.71
N GLU A 249 -37.34 -15.52 12.69
CA GLU A 249 -36.59 -14.35 12.20
C GLU A 249 -35.67 -13.76 13.29
N VAL A 250 -34.69 -14.52 13.75
CA VAL A 250 -33.50 -13.95 14.39
C VAL A 250 -32.44 -13.85 13.30
N GLN A 251 -32.16 -12.64 12.81
CA GLN A 251 -31.10 -12.37 11.83
C GLN A 251 -29.76 -12.85 12.40
N ARG A 252 -29.38 -14.10 12.07
CA ARG A 252 -28.09 -14.66 12.47
C ARG A 252 -27.00 -13.93 11.68
N VAL A 253 -26.17 -13.16 12.40
CA VAL A 253 -24.98 -12.49 11.85
C VAL A 253 -24.08 -13.56 11.23
N GLU A 254 -23.76 -13.40 9.95
CA GLU A 254 -22.92 -14.37 9.23
C GLU A 254 -21.46 -14.24 9.68
N LYS A 255 -20.88 -15.32 10.19
CA LYS A 255 -19.47 -15.33 10.60
C LYS A 255 -18.55 -14.96 9.43
N PHE A 256 -17.69 -13.97 9.67
CA PHE A 256 -16.78 -13.34 8.69
C PHE A 256 -17.50 -12.52 7.60
N GLY A 257 -18.78 -12.20 7.80
CA GLY A 257 -19.50 -11.18 7.04
C GLY A 257 -19.06 -9.76 7.45
N ALA A 258 -19.46 -8.75 6.67
CA ALA A 258 -19.12 -7.35 6.96
C ALA A 258 -19.65 -6.93 8.34
N VAL A 259 -20.94 -7.20 8.61
CA VAL A 259 -21.59 -6.93 9.90
C VAL A 259 -20.90 -7.64 11.07
N TRP A 260 -20.42 -8.87 10.87
CA TRP A 260 -19.69 -9.59 11.92
C TRP A 260 -18.37 -8.90 12.27
N TRP A 261 -17.65 -8.45 11.25
CA TRP A 261 -16.41 -7.70 11.45
C TRP A 261 -16.68 -6.31 12.04
N GLU A 262 -17.76 -5.63 11.66
CA GLU A 262 -18.19 -4.36 12.28
C GLU A 262 -18.44 -4.54 13.78
N ASP A 263 -19.16 -5.58 14.18
CA ASP A 263 -19.38 -5.91 15.60
C ASP A 263 -18.05 -6.18 16.32
N VAL A 264 -17.14 -6.94 15.70
CA VAL A 264 -15.81 -7.23 16.26
C VAL A 264 -14.97 -5.96 16.41
N LEU A 265 -14.97 -5.08 15.42
CA LEU A 265 -14.26 -3.79 15.49
C LEU A 265 -14.84 -2.90 16.58
N TYR A 266 -16.17 -2.87 16.70
CA TYR A 266 -16.87 -2.14 17.75
C TYR A 266 -16.51 -2.65 19.15
N GLU A 267 -16.48 -3.97 19.35
CA GLU A 267 -16.04 -4.60 20.61
C GLU A 267 -14.58 -4.29 20.94
N MET A 268 -13.72 -4.15 19.92
CA MET A 268 -12.34 -3.71 20.08
C MET A 268 -12.20 -2.20 20.35
N GLY A 269 -13.29 -1.43 20.26
CA GLY A 269 -13.26 0.03 20.40
C GLY A 269 -12.68 0.76 19.18
N VAL A 270 -12.56 0.06 18.04
CA VAL A 270 -12.09 0.62 16.78
C VAL A 270 -13.26 1.31 16.08
N LEU A 271 -13.18 2.63 15.92
CA LEU A 271 -14.24 3.46 15.35
C LEU A 271 -13.77 4.14 14.05
N GLY A 272 -14.72 4.50 13.19
CA GLY A 272 -14.44 5.21 11.93
C GLY A 272 -13.72 4.36 10.88
N MET A 273 -13.94 3.03 10.93
CA MET A 273 -13.43 2.06 9.96
C MET A 273 -14.59 1.41 9.21
N GLU A 274 -14.63 1.59 7.89
CA GLU A 274 -15.63 0.97 7.03
C GLU A 274 -15.20 -0.45 6.66
N VAL A 275 -16.04 -1.45 6.90
CA VAL A 275 -15.74 -2.85 6.56
C VAL A 275 -16.34 -3.23 5.20
N ILE A 276 -15.50 -3.70 4.28
CA ILE A 276 -15.90 -4.00 2.91
C ILE A 276 -15.39 -5.39 2.53
N ILE A 277 -16.31 -6.30 2.21
CA ILE A 277 -15.95 -7.56 1.57
C ILE A 277 -15.92 -7.38 0.07
N TRP A 278 -14.78 -7.68 -0.53
CA TRP A 278 -14.54 -7.56 -1.96
C TRP A 278 -13.96 -8.85 -2.55
N ASP A 279 -14.41 -9.21 -3.74
CA ASP A 279 -13.92 -10.36 -4.49
C ASP A 279 -13.29 -9.86 -5.81
N PRO A 280 -12.01 -10.14 -6.06
CA PRO A 280 -11.31 -9.66 -7.24
C PRO A 280 -11.83 -10.32 -8.53
N THR A 281 -12.43 -11.51 -8.44
CA THR A 281 -12.92 -12.25 -9.62
C THR A 281 -14.22 -11.65 -10.17
N THR A 282 -15.04 -11.05 -9.30
CA THR A 282 -16.30 -10.40 -9.69
C THR A 282 -16.07 -9.01 -10.30
N GLY A 283 -14.93 -8.37 -10.00
CA GLY A 283 -14.61 -7.00 -10.42
C GLY A 283 -14.47 -6.78 -11.94
N LEU A 284 -14.16 -7.82 -12.72
CA LEU A 284 -14.11 -7.72 -14.19
C LEU A 284 -15.50 -7.56 -14.83
N ALA A 285 -16.57 -8.02 -14.16
CA ALA A 285 -17.95 -7.94 -14.66
C ALA A 285 -18.70 -6.66 -14.25
N GLU A 286 -18.27 -5.97 -13.18
CA GLU A 286 -19.01 -4.85 -12.56
C GLU A 286 -18.64 -3.45 -13.11
N THR A 287 -17.91 -3.37 -14.22
CA THR A 287 -17.42 -2.10 -14.79
C THR A 287 -18.52 -1.22 -15.41
N THR A 288 -19.73 -1.75 -15.63
CA THR A 288 -20.90 -0.99 -16.08
C THR A 288 -21.77 -0.50 -14.92
N ALA A 289 -22.18 0.78 -14.95
CA ALA A 289 -22.99 1.43 -13.91
C ALA A 289 -24.35 0.76 -13.61
N ARG A 290 -24.81 -0.18 -14.46
CA ARG A 290 -26.02 -0.99 -14.27
C ARG A 290 -25.80 -2.25 -13.40
N ASP A 291 -24.55 -2.67 -13.23
CA ASP A 291 -24.18 -3.94 -12.60
C ASP A 291 -23.49 -3.75 -11.24
N LYS A 292 -23.48 -2.52 -10.70
CA LYS A 292 -22.96 -2.25 -9.35
C LYS A 292 -23.78 -3.02 -8.33
N LYS A 293 -23.19 -4.03 -7.70
CA LYS A 293 -23.83 -4.79 -6.63
C LYS A 293 -24.24 -3.85 -5.49
N ARG A 294 -25.49 -3.99 -5.05
CA ARG A 294 -26.04 -3.27 -3.90
C ARG A 294 -26.52 -4.26 -2.86
N ASN A 295 -26.38 -3.89 -1.59
CA ASN A 295 -26.90 -4.68 -0.48
C ASN A 295 -28.44 -4.57 -0.42
N GLN A 296 -29.06 -5.29 0.52
CA GLN A 296 -30.50 -5.27 0.76
C GLN A 296 -31.06 -3.88 1.16
N PHE A 297 -30.19 -2.96 1.56
CA PHE A 297 -30.53 -1.58 1.91
C PHE A 297 -30.33 -0.60 0.75
N GLY A 298 -29.86 -1.10 -0.41
CA GLY A 298 -29.61 -0.30 -1.60
C GLY A 298 -28.28 0.44 -1.61
N GLU A 299 -27.38 0.17 -0.67
CA GLU A 299 -26.02 0.74 -0.61
C GLU A 299 -25.08 -0.05 -1.51
N LEU A 300 -24.02 0.58 -2.02
CA LEU A 300 -23.02 -0.10 -2.84
C LEU A 300 -22.24 -1.11 -2.01
N GLU A 301 -21.87 -2.24 -2.62
CA GLU A 301 -20.97 -3.23 -2.01
C GLU A 301 -19.65 -3.35 -2.78
N GLY A 302 -18.64 -3.96 -2.14
CA GLY A 302 -17.38 -4.32 -2.79
C GLY A 302 -16.57 -3.10 -3.24
N LEU A 303 -15.90 -3.22 -4.39
CA LEU A 303 -15.05 -2.15 -4.92
C LEU A 303 -15.83 -0.86 -5.26
N PRO A 304 -17.07 -0.90 -5.80
CA PRO A 304 -17.90 0.29 -5.93
C PRO A 304 -18.09 1.06 -4.61
N ARG A 305 -18.20 0.37 -3.48
CA ARG A 305 -18.28 1.01 -2.15
C ARG A 305 -16.98 1.68 -1.76
N VAL A 306 -15.84 1.01 -1.96
CA VAL A 306 -14.51 1.61 -1.75
C VAL A 306 -14.37 2.92 -2.51
N LYS A 307 -14.71 2.91 -3.82
CA LYS A 307 -14.63 4.12 -4.66
C LYS A 307 -15.58 5.22 -4.22
N GLU A 308 -16.79 4.87 -3.75
CA GLU A 308 -17.75 5.84 -3.20
C GLU A 308 -17.21 6.52 -1.95
N VAL A 309 -16.71 5.73 -0.99
CA VAL A 309 -16.14 6.25 0.26
C VAL A 309 -14.97 7.18 -0.05
N LEU A 310 -14.01 6.75 -0.89
CA LEU A 310 -12.85 7.57 -1.27
C LEU A 310 -13.24 8.84 -2.04
N SER A 311 -14.30 8.80 -2.84
CA SER A 311 -14.80 9.97 -3.58
C SER A 311 -15.54 10.97 -2.69
N ALA A 312 -16.07 10.53 -1.54
CA ALA A 312 -16.75 11.39 -0.57
C ALA A 312 -15.76 12.19 0.29
N LEU A 313 -14.47 11.85 0.27
CA LEU A 313 -13.45 12.48 1.10
C LEU A 313 -13.01 13.85 0.57
N GLU A 314 -12.62 14.71 1.50
CA GLU A 314 -11.91 15.96 1.19
C GLU A 314 -10.41 15.69 1.20
N TRP A 315 -9.82 15.68 0.00
CA TRP A 315 -8.40 15.35 -0.18
C TRP A 315 -7.46 16.55 -0.05
N GLU A 316 -7.98 17.76 0.14
CA GLU A 316 -7.17 18.96 0.18
C GLU A 316 -6.32 19.05 1.44
N ASP A 317 -5.08 19.51 1.26
CA ASP A 317 -4.24 19.90 2.37
C ASP A 317 -4.55 21.36 2.76
N THR A 318 -5.33 21.54 3.81
CA THR A 318 -5.68 22.84 4.41
C THR A 318 -4.59 23.38 5.33
N SER A 319 -3.57 22.58 5.68
CA SER A 319 -2.55 22.94 6.68
C SER A 319 -1.64 24.10 6.25
N HIS A 320 -1.59 24.40 4.94
CA HIS A 320 -0.78 25.47 4.37
C HIS A 320 -1.59 26.75 4.04
N GLY A 321 -2.85 26.85 4.48
CA GLY A 321 -3.81 27.83 3.98
C GLY A 321 -4.20 29.01 4.87
N ASP A 322 -3.83 29.07 6.16
CA ASP A 322 -4.39 30.10 7.06
C ASP A 322 -3.34 30.79 7.95
N GLY A 323 -2.36 31.43 7.30
CA GLY A 323 -1.30 32.18 7.96
C GLY A 323 -1.03 33.60 7.44
N LEU A 324 -1.71 34.07 6.39
CA LEU A 324 -1.55 35.44 5.89
C LEU A 324 -2.89 36.00 5.40
N GLY A 325 -3.60 36.65 6.31
CA GLY A 325 -4.67 37.56 5.96
C GLY A 325 -4.16 38.74 5.14
N PHE A 326 -5.03 39.22 4.24
CA PHE A 326 -4.99 40.55 3.64
C PHE A 326 -3.70 40.88 2.87
N LEU A 327 -3.68 40.60 1.56
CA LEU A 327 -3.40 41.62 0.54
C LEU A 327 -4.01 41.16 -0.80
N ASP A 328 -5.08 41.85 -1.18
CA ASP A 328 -5.46 42.06 -2.58
C ASP A 328 -4.39 43.00 -3.17
N ASP A 329 -3.56 42.50 -4.09
CA ASP A 329 -3.00 43.33 -5.17
C ASP A 329 -2.46 42.43 -6.29
N ASP A 330 -2.82 42.78 -7.52
CA ASP A 330 -2.25 42.30 -8.78
C ASP A 330 -0.71 42.28 -8.73
N ASP A 331 -0.07 41.15 -9.00
CA ASP A 331 1.13 41.19 -9.86
C ASP A 331 1.44 39.85 -10.53
N GLU A 332 1.81 39.96 -11.81
CA GLU A 332 2.33 38.91 -12.66
C GLU A 332 3.61 38.27 -12.09
N SER A 333 3.88 37.05 -12.55
CA SER A 333 5.20 36.41 -12.65
C SER A 333 5.65 35.47 -11.51
N GLY A 334 5.44 34.17 -11.75
CA GLY A 334 6.57 33.23 -11.84
C GLY A 334 7.13 32.61 -10.56
N GLY A 335 6.31 31.91 -9.77
CA GLY A 335 6.87 31.14 -8.66
C GLY A 335 5.94 30.12 -8.02
N LEU A 336 5.64 29.01 -8.69
CA LEU A 336 5.05 27.81 -8.07
C LEU A 336 5.42 26.54 -8.87
N ASP A 337 6.71 26.20 -8.95
CA ASP A 337 7.18 24.88 -9.46
C ASP A 337 8.44 24.40 -8.73
N GLY A 338 8.59 24.77 -7.44
CA GLY A 338 9.76 24.43 -6.63
C GLY A 338 9.70 23.06 -5.97
N PHE A 339 8.50 22.61 -5.55
CA PHE A 339 8.34 21.39 -4.75
C PHE A 339 8.27 20.10 -5.57
N GLY A 340 7.73 20.14 -6.80
CA GLY A 340 7.64 18.95 -7.66
C GLY A 340 9.01 18.44 -8.11
N LEU A 341 9.98 19.34 -8.28
CA LEU A 341 11.35 19.00 -8.66
C LEU A 341 12.17 18.46 -7.48
N GLU A 342 11.91 18.93 -6.26
CA GLU A 342 12.60 18.49 -5.05
C GLU A 342 12.18 17.06 -4.64
N VAL A 343 10.89 16.73 -4.73
CA VAL A 343 10.40 15.37 -4.43
C VAL A 343 10.91 14.35 -5.45
N GLY A 344 10.90 14.70 -6.76
CA GLY A 344 11.47 13.82 -7.79
C GLY A 344 13.00 13.66 -7.66
N GLN A 345 13.69 14.64 -7.08
CA GLN A 345 15.12 14.56 -6.76
C GLN A 345 15.37 13.68 -5.53
N LEU A 346 14.54 13.81 -4.49
CA LEU A 346 14.61 13.00 -3.27
C LEU A 346 14.24 11.53 -3.54
N GLU A 347 13.25 11.27 -4.40
CA GLU A 347 12.92 9.92 -4.87
C GLU A 347 14.09 9.28 -5.62
N ARG A 348 14.80 10.03 -6.46
CA ARG A 348 16.01 9.55 -7.16
C ARG A 348 17.17 9.28 -6.20
N GLU A 349 17.36 10.13 -5.20
CA GLU A 349 18.40 9.96 -4.17
C GLU A 349 18.09 8.77 -3.25
N MET A 350 16.83 8.56 -2.88
CA MET A 350 16.39 7.43 -2.07
C MET A 350 16.45 6.12 -2.86
N MET A 351 16.17 6.12 -4.16
CA MET A 351 16.43 4.96 -5.05
C MET A 351 17.92 4.65 -5.20
N GLY A 352 18.78 5.67 -5.26
CA GLY A 352 20.24 5.50 -5.30
C GLY A 352 20.79 4.92 -3.99
N LEU A 353 20.33 5.42 -2.86
CA LEU A 353 20.69 4.91 -1.54
C LEU A 353 20.21 3.46 -1.35
N ARG A 354 19.00 3.15 -1.85
CA ARG A 354 18.45 1.79 -1.78
C ARG A 354 19.19 0.80 -2.69
N PHE A 355 19.65 1.24 -3.87
CA PHE A 355 20.50 0.40 -4.73
C PHE A 355 21.87 0.11 -4.08
N ALA A 356 22.46 1.09 -3.38
CA ALA A 356 23.71 0.92 -2.64
C ALA A 356 23.58 -0.01 -1.42
N ILE A 357 22.44 0.01 -0.72
CA ILE A 357 22.19 -0.87 0.43
C ILE A 357 21.90 -2.31 0.00
N ASN A 358 21.18 -2.48 -1.12
CA ASN A 358 20.68 -3.80 -1.53
C ASN A 358 21.64 -4.59 -2.44
N ASN A 359 22.78 -4.02 -2.84
CA ASN A 359 23.85 -4.72 -3.55
C ASN A 359 25.23 -4.46 -2.90
N PRO A 360 25.50 -5.01 -1.70
CA PRO A 360 26.78 -4.81 -1.00
C PRO A 360 27.92 -5.68 -1.55
N ASN A 361 27.68 -6.50 -2.57
CA ASN A 361 28.64 -7.48 -3.10
C ASN A 361 28.85 -7.28 -4.61
N GLU A 362 29.68 -6.32 -4.98
CA GLU A 362 30.57 -6.44 -6.12
C GLU A 362 31.80 -5.57 -5.84
N ASP A 363 32.93 -6.25 -5.66
CA ASP A 363 34.31 -5.76 -5.51
C ASP A 363 34.76 -5.20 -4.14
N ASP A 364 35.06 -6.10 -3.20
CA ASP A 364 36.11 -5.88 -2.18
C ASP A 364 37.01 -7.12 -2.08
N ASP A 365 37.72 -7.40 -3.17
CA ASP A 365 38.88 -8.30 -3.16
C ASP A 365 40.13 -7.48 -2.81
N ASP A 366 40.60 -7.68 -1.57
CA ASP A 366 42.02 -7.75 -1.15
C ASP A 366 42.95 -6.57 -1.48
N ILE A 367 43.02 -5.53 -0.63
CA ILE A 367 44.23 -4.71 -0.39
C ILE A 367 44.13 -4.12 1.05
N GLY A 368 44.92 -4.47 2.07
CA GLY A 368 46.36 -4.73 2.08
C GLY A 368 47.13 -3.40 2.11
N GLU A 369 47.26 -2.74 3.27
CA GLU A 369 48.00 -1.47 3.43
C GLU A 369 49.27 -1.40 2.56
N GLY A 370 49.34 -0.40 1.68
CA GLY A 370 50.56 -0.07 0.94
C GLY A 370 50.34 0.96 -0.17
N ASP A 371 50.88 2.16 0.02
CA ASP A 371 51.25 3.20 -0.94
C ASP A 371 50.77 3.04 -2.40
N ARG A 372 49.93 3.97 -2.87
CA ARG A 372 49.98 4.52 -4.23
C ARG A 372 49.22 5.84 -4.32
N GLU A 373 50.00 6.90 -4.24
CA GLU A 373 49.71 8.24 -4.74
C GLU A 373 49.65 8.17 -6.28
N GLY A 374 48.56 8.66 -6.89
CA GLY A 374 48.45 8.95 -8.32
C GLY A 374 47.61 7.98 -9.16
N ASP A 375 46.28 8.21 -9.22
CA ASP A 375 45.50 8.04 -10.48
C ASP A 375 44.05 8.59 -10.43
N THR A 376 43.57 9.13 -9.32
CA THR A 376 42.18 9.63 -9.23
C THR A 376 41.98 11.06 -9.75
N GLU A 377 43.04 11.85 -9.95
CA GLU A 377 42.94 13.25 -10.37
C GLU A 377 42.71 13.38 -11.90
N VAL A 378 43.19 12.41 -12.69
CA VAL A 378 43.12 12.45 -14.17
C VAL A 378 41.70 12.19 -14.69
N GLN A 379 40.91 11.36 -14.00
CA GLN A 379 39.54 11.03 -14.42
C GLN A 379 38.54 12.17 -14.15
N VAL A 380 38.81 13.02 -13.15
CA VAL A 380 37.93 14.15 -12.81
C VAL A 380 38.07 15.28 -13.84
N GLU A 381 39.30 15.58 -14.29
CA GLU A 381 39.53 16.57 -15.36
C GLU A 381 38.90 16.14 -16.70
N GLU A 382 38.91 14.84 -17.00
CA GLU A 382 38.32 14.30 -18.24
C GLU A 382 36.77 14.35 -18.20
N LEU A 383 36.17 14.09 -17.03
CA LEU A 383 34.71 14.23 -16.82
C LEU A 383 34.26 15.69 -16.81
N GLU A 384 35.01 16.60 -16.18
CA GLU A 384 34.75 18.05 -16.24
C GLU A 384 34.90 18.59 -17.66
N GLY A 385 35.89 18.11 -18.41
CA GLY A 385 36.09 18.43 -19.83
C GLY A 385 34.91 18.02 -20.71
N LEU A 386 34.33 16.84 -20.45
CA LEU A 386 33.14 16.36 -21.15
C LEU A 386 31.91 17.23 -20.82
N MET A 387 31.72 17.58 -19.56
CA MET A 387 30.58 18.39 -19.11
C MET A 387 30.64 19.82 -19.64
N LEU A 388 31.84 20.42 -19.69
CA LEU A 388 32.07 21.74 -20.27
C LEU A 388 31.77 21.76 -21.78
N ARG A 389 32.14 20.70 -22.51
CA ARG A 389 31.84 20.56 -23.95
C ARG A 389 30.35 20.36 -24.19
N MET A 390 29.67 19.57 -23.38
CA MET A 390 28.22 19.37 -23.49
C MET A 390 27.44 20.66 -23.24
N LYS A 391 27.90 21.49 -22.30
CA LYS A 391 27.33 22.82 -22.02
C LYS A 391 27.53 23.80 -23.17
N ALA A 392 28.71 23.83 -23.79
CA ALA A 392 28.97 24.66 -24.97
C ALA A 392 28.08 24.26 -26.17
N ILE A 393 27.86 22.96 -26.40
CA ILE A 393 26.99 22.46 -27.47
C ILE A 393 25.53 22.83 -27.21
N LYS A 394 25.09 22.77 -25.95
CA LYS A 394 23.75 23.19 -25.54
C LYS A 394 23.53 24.67 -25.85
N ASP A 395 24.47 25.54 -25.49
CA ASP A 395 24.38 26.98 -25.74
C ASP A 395 24.37 27.32 -27.24
N MET A 396 25.10 26.57 -28.08
CA MET A 396 25.06 26.74 -29.54
C MET A 396 23.75 26.27 -30.19
N SER A 397 22.96 25.46 -29.49
CA SER A 397 21.72 24.87 -30.02
C SER A 397 20.46 25.67 -29.65
N VAL A 398 20.56 26.63 -28.73
CA VAL A 398 19.44 27.42 -28.19
C VAL A 398 18.66 28.17 -29.28
N ASP A 399 19.33 28.66 -30.32
CA ASP A 399 18.72 29.48 -31.37
C ASP A 399 18.17 28.69 -32.58
N LEU A 400 18.30 27.36 -32.60
CA LEU A 400 17.83 26.56 -33.74
C LEU A 400 16.38 26.08 -33.55
N PRO A 401 15.60 25.84 -34.62
CA PRO A 401 14.31 25.17 -34.54
C PRO A 401 14.43 23.75 -33.96
N GLU A 402 13.41 23.28 -33.24
CA GLU A 402 13.44 22.06 -32.43
C GLU A 402 13.84 20.78 -33.20
N ALA A 403 13.38 20.66 -34.46
CA ALA A 403 13.74 19.56 -35.35
C ALA A 403 15.24 19.57 -35.74
N GLN A 404 15.85 20.74 -35.86
CA GLN A 404 17.28 20.89 -36.16
C GLN A 404 18.15 20.75 -34.90
N ARG A 405 17.64 21.16 -33.71
CA ARG A 405 18.30 20.94 -32.42
C ARG A 405 18.55 19.47 -32.14
N LYS A 406 17.54 18.61 -32.34
CA LYS A 406 17.65 17.17 -32.10
C LYS A 406 18.67 16.51 -33.04
N ALA A 407 18.71 16.94 -34.30
CA ALA A 407 19.68 16.47 -35.28
C ALA A 407 21.11 16.95 -34.98
N PHE A 408 21.26 18.21 -34.54
CA PHE A 408 22.54 18.80 -34.16
C PHE A 408 23.12 18.14 -32.90
N ALA A 409 22.30 17.94 -31.86
CA ALA A 409 22.69 17.26 -30.64
C ALA A 409 23.07 15.78 -30.89
N ALA A 410 22.27 15.05 -31.66
CA ALA A 410 22.57 13.65 -31.99
C ALA A 410 23.86 13.50 -32.82
N LYS A 411 24.16 14.48 -33.69
CA LYS A 411 25.41 14.50 -34.46
C LYS A 411 26.61 14.82 -33.56
N ALA A 412 26.49 15.78 -32.66
CA ALA A 412 27.56 16.18 -31.75
C ALA A 412 27.91 15.10 -30.72
N VAL A 413 26.91 14.41 -30.16
CA VAL A 413 27.13 13.27 -29.24
C VAL A 413 27.82 12.11 -29.97
N ARG A 414 27.49 11.88 -31.25
CA ARG A 414 28.14 10.86 -32.07
C ARG A 414 29.60 11.20 -32.39
N ASP A 415 29.94 12.48 -32.57
CA ASP A 415 31.32 12.92 -32.76
C ASP A 415 32.13 12.77 -31.46
N ILE A 416 31.55 13.09 -30.29
CA ILE A 416 32.21 12.88 -28.98
C ILE A 416 32.49 11.39 -28.73
N MET A 417 31.54 10.51 -29.02
CA MET A 417 31.74 9.05 -28.91
C MET A 417 32.74 8.46 -29.91
N ARG A 418 33.18 9.24 -30.90
CA ARG A 418 34.18 8.83 -31.88
C ARG A 418 35.58 9.37 -31.55
N GLU A 419 35.64 10.36 -30.67
CA GLU A 419 36.87 11.04 -30.23
C GLU A 419 37.41 10.48 -28.90
N LEU A 420 36.56 9.75 -28.16
CA LEU A 420 36.92 8.70 -27.19
C LEU A 420 37.38 7.45 -27.93
#